data_AF-A0A4Y3VJD8-F1
#
_entry.id   AF-A0A4Y3VJD8-F1
#
_cell.length_a   1.000
_cell.length_b   1.000
_cell.length_c   1.000
_cell.angle_alpha   90.00
_cell.angle_beta   90.00
_cell.angle_gamma   90.00
#
_symmetry.space_group_name_H-M   'P 1'
#
loop_
_entity.id
_entity.type
_entity.pdbx_description
1 polymer ?
#
loop_
_entity_poly.entity_id
_entity_poly.type
_entity_poly.pdbx_seq_one_letter_code
_entity_poly.pdbx_strand_id
1 'polypeptide(L)'
;MKKSPHAEELRLAWSADPDPVVASAGWALTTERVAKKPDGLDLAGLLDVIEAEMKDAPDRLQWAMNHCLAQIGIAHAEHRARAIDIGERLEVLKDYPTSPGCTSPFAPIWITEMVRRQGN
;
A
#
# COMPACT_ATOMS: atom_id res chain seq x y z
N MET A 1 -0.13 -26.22 3.46
CA MET A 1 0.73 -25.06 3.76
C MET A 1 2.00 -25.15 2.93
N LYS A 2 2.18 -24.27 1.95
CA LYS A 2 3.49 -24.06 1.31
C LYS A 2 3.85 -22.59 1.51
N LYS A 3 4.52 -22.31 2.64
CA LYS A 3 5.31 -21.09 2.80
C LYS A 3 6.44 -21.21 1.78
N SER A 4 6.42 -20.44 0.71
CA SER A 4 7.50 -20.43 -0.26
C SER A 4 8.34 -19.18 0.00
N PRO A 5 9.54 -19.30 0.57
CA PRO A 5 10.49 -18.20 0.75
C PRO A 5 10.73 -17.41 -0.54
N HIS A 6 10.65 -18.10 -1.68
CA HIS A 6 10.84 -17.51 -3.00
C HIS A 6 9.78 -16.48 -3.39
N ALA A 7 8.58 -16.50 -2.81
CA ALA A 7 7.57 -15.48 -3.13
C ALA A 7 7.91 -14.12 -2.51
N GLU A 8 8.61 -14.11 -1.36
CA GLU A 8 9.05 -12.89 -0.69
C GLU A 8 10.38 -12.39 -1.27
N GLU A 9 11.31 -13.30 -1.57
CA GLU A 9 12.55 -12.97 -2.29
C GLU A 9 12.29 -12.42 -3.69
N LEU A 10 11.33 -12.99 -4.43
CA LEU A 10 10.96 -12.52 -5.77
C LEU A 10 10.19 -11.19 -5.70
N ARG A 11 9.42 -10.94 -4.64
CA ARG A 11 8.79 -9.64 -4.38
C ARG A 11 9.84 -8.56 -4.10
N LEU A 12 10.82 -8.84 -3.24
CA LEU A 12 11.95 -7.94 -2.99
C LEU A 12 12.72 -7.67 -4.29
N ALA A 13 12.96 -8.71 -5.10
CA ALA A 13 13.63 -8.57 -6.39
C ALA A 13 12.84 -7.73 -7.41
N TRP A 14 11.50 -7.82 -7.43
CA TRP A 14 10.67 -7.02 -8.34
C TRP A 14 10.43 -5.59 -7.84
N SER A 15 10.37 -5.39 -6.52
CA SER A 15 10.31 -4.04 -5.92
C SER A 15 11.62 -3.28 -6.06
N ALA A 16 12.76 -3.99 -6.16
CA ALA A 16 14.08 -3.42 -6.40
C ALA A 16 14.47 -3.34 -7.89
N ASP A 17 13.55 -3.65 -8.81
CA ASP A 17 13.82 -3.55 -10.24
C ASP A 17 13.97 -2.06 -10.63
N PRO A 18 15.02 -1.68 -11.38
CA PRO A 18 15.21 -0.30 -11.82
C PRO A 18 14.11 0.18 -12.77
N ASP A 19 13.31 -0.71 -13.36
CA ASP A 19 12.15 -0.35 -14.17
C ASP A 19 10.92 -0.05 -13.28
N PRO A 20 10.48 1.22 -13.20
CA PRO A 20 9.33 1.61 -12.37
C PRO A 20 8.01 0.95 -12.82
N VAL A 21 7.91 0.48 -14.06
CA VAL A 21 6.74 -0.27 -14.54
C VAL A 21 6.69 -1.65 -13.88
N VAL A 22 7.83 -2.35 -13.82
CA VAL A 22 7.95 -3.67 -13.20
C VAL A 22 7.74 -3.57 -11.69
N ALA A 23 8.38 -2.59 -11.04
CA ALA A 23 8.19 -2.32 -9.62
C ALA A 23 6.70 -2.03 -9.29
N SER A 24 6.01 -1.22 -10.09
CA SER A 24 4.58 -0.93 -9.88
C SER A 24 3.69 -2.18 -9.97
N ALA A 25 4.01 -3.13 -10.86
CA ALA A 25 3.28 -4.38 -10.98
C ALA A 25 3.52 -5.28 -9.75
N GLY A 26 4.74 -5.31 -9.21
CA GLY A 26 5.07 -6.00 -7.96
C GLY A 26 4.24 -5.48 -6.77
N TRP A 27 4.07 -4.17 -6.67
CA TRP A 27 3.22 -3.56 -5.63
C TRP A 27 1.72 -3.84 -5.82
N ALA A 28 1.23 -3.87 -7.05
CA ALA A 28 -0.16 -4.23 -7.33
C ALA A 28 -0.48 -5.68 -6.91
N LEU A 29 0.41 -6.63 -7.22
CA LEU A 29 0.27 -8.03 -6.78
C LEU A 29 0.35 -8.17 -5.25
N THR A 30 1.25 -7.41 -4.63
CA THR A 30 1.40 -7.38 -3.16
C THR A 30 0.11 -6.89 -2.51
N THR A 31 -0.49 -5.83 -3.03
CA THR A 31 -1.77 -5.29 -2.58
C THR A 31 -2.89 -6.34 -2.61
N GLU A 32 -3.00 -7.12 -3.69
CA GLU A 32 -4.00 -8.19 -3.76
C GLU A 32 -3.78 -9.26 -2.68
N ARG A 33 -2.51 -9.62 -2.41
CA ARG A 33 -2.18 -10.57 -1.34
C ARG A 33 -2.50 -10.02 0.04
N VAL A 34 -2.24 -8.74 0.32
CA VAL A 34 -2.60 -8.09 1.60
C VAL A 34 -4.08 -8.26 1.91
N ALA A 35 -4.94 -8.14 0.89
CA ALA A 35 -6.39 -8.28 1.05
C ALA A 35 -6.86 -9.74 1.17
N LYS A 36 -6.29 -10.66 0.38
CA LYS A 36 -6.83 -12.03 0.21
C LYS A 36 -6.09 -13.11 0.99
N LYS A 37 -4.76 -13.02 1.07
CA LYS A 37 -3.86 -14.05 1.63
C LYS A 37 -2.64 -13.39 2.30
N PRO A 38 -2.85 -12.70 3.44
CA PRO A 38 -1.78 -11.99 4.14
C PRO A 38 -0.80 -12.93 4.85
N ASP A 39 -1.16 -14.21 5.04
CA ASP A 39 -0.31 -15.18 5.74
C ASP A 39 1.10 -15.25 5.14
N GLY A 40 2.08 -14.91 5.98
CA GLY A 40 3.50 -14.91 5.62
C GLY A 40 3.99 -13.68 4.86
N LEU A 41 3.17 -12.62 4.74
CA LEU A 41 3.67 -11.30 4.35
C LEU A 41 4.23 -10.57 5.57
N ASP A 42 5.37 -9.91 5.39
CA ASP A 42 5.89 -8.96 6.36
C ASP A 42 5.22 -7.59 6.16
N LEU A 43 4.03 -7.41 6.73
CA LEU A 43 3.29 -6.16 6.62
C LEU A 43 4.02 -4.99 7.29
N ALA A 44 4.77 -5.25 8.36
CA ALA A 44 5.56 -4.22 9.04
C ALA A 44 6.70 -3.75 8.12
N GLY A 45 7.46 -4.68 7.53
CA GLY A 45 8.50 -4.35 6.56
C GLY A 45 7.97 -3.67 5.31
N LEU A 46 6.76 -4.02 4.84
CA LEU A 46 6.12 -3.28 3.73
C LEU A 46 5.84 -1.83 4.08
N LEU A 47 5.38 -1.54 5.30
CA LEU A 47 5.17 -0.18 5.77
C LEU A 47 6.50 0.58 5.87
N ASP A 48 7.58 -0.07 6.32
CA ASP A 48 8.92 0.54 6.38
C ASP A 48 9.40 0.97 4.98
N VAL A 49 9.24 0.10 3.97
CA VAL A 49 9.62 0.42 2.58
C VAL A 49 8.77 1.56 2.01
N ILE A 50 7.46 1.53 2.25
CA ILE A 50 6.56 2.62 1.81
C ILE A 50 6.96 3.95 2.45
N GLU A 51 7.23 3.96 3.76
CA GLU A 51 7.64 5.15 4.49
C GLU A 51 8.96 5.73 3.94
N ALA A 52 9.91 4.87 3.58
CA ALA A 52 11.22 5.27 3.09
C ALA A 52 11.23 5.73 1.63
N GLU A 53 10.46 5.08 0.75
CA GLU A 53 10.65 5.23 -0.71
C GLU A 53 9.50 5.92 -1.44
N MET A 54 8.26 5.84 -0.92
CA MET A 54 7.07 6.23 -1.70
C MET A 54 7.08 7.71 -2.12
N LYS A 55 7.66 8.60 -1.30
CA LYS A 55 7.69 10.04 -1.58
C LYS A 55 8.58 10.41 -2.77
N ASP A 56 9.67 9.66 -2.96
CA ASP A 56 10.67 9.93 -4.01
C ASP A 56 10.48 9.01 -5.23
N ALA A 57 9.58 8.03 -5.14
CA ALA A 57 9.23 7.15 -6.23
C ALA A 57 8.55 7.90 -7.40
N PRO A 58 8.68 7.42 -8.66
CA PRO A 58 7.96 7.98 -9.80
C PRO A 58 6.44 7.83 -9.66
N ASP A 59 5.64 8.72 -10.26
CA ASP A 59 4.18 8.83 -10.10
C ASP A 59 3.42 7.48 -10.10
N ARG A 60 3.71 6.61 -11.07
CA ARG A 60 3.05 5.30 -11.18
C ARG A 60 3.38 4.38 -10.01
N LEU A 61 4.62 4.43 -9.53
CA LEU A 61 5.08 3.66 -8.39
C LEU A 61 4.51 4.23 -7.09
N GLN A 62 4.46 5.56 -6.94
CA GLN A 62 3.78 6.21 -5.81
C GLN A 62 2.32 5.76 -5.70
N TRP A 63 1.62 5.70 -6.83
CA TRP A 63 0.22 5.28 -6.86
C TRP A 63 0.05 3.82 -6.38
N ALA A 64 0.91 2.92 -6.85
CA ALA A 64 0.90 1.52 -6.44
C ALA A 64 1.24 1.33 -4.96
N MET A 65 2.24 2.06 -4.44
CA MET A 65 2.63 2.03 -3.03
C MET A 65 1.55 2.63 -2.13
N ASN A 66 0.93 3.75 -2.51
CA ASN A 66 -0.17 4.37 -1.76
C ASN A 66 -1.38 3.44 -1.69
N HIS A 67 -1.70 2.74 -2.79
CA HIS A 67 -2.76 1.76 -2.78
C HIS A 67 -2.44 0.59 -1.84
N CYS A 68 -1.18 0.13 -1.79
CA CYS A 68 -0.76 -0.91 -0.86
C CYS A 68 -0.89 -0.43 0.59
N LEU A 69 -0.43 0.78 0.90
CA LEU A 69 -0.56 1.44 2.20
C LEU A 69 -2.02 1.48 2.67
N ALA A 70 -2.91 1.97 1.80
CA ALA A 70 -4.34 2.03 2.06
C ALA A 70 -4.92 0.63 2.32
N GLN A 71 -4.58 -0.35 1.50
CA GLN A 71 -5.08 -1.72 1.64
C GLN A 71 -4.63 -2.36 2.96
N ILE A 72 -3.39 -2.12 3.40
CA ILE A 72 -2.87 -2.57 4.69
C ILE A 72 -3.72 -1.96 5.82
N GLY A 73 -3.92 -0.64 5.82
CA GLY A 73 -4.68 0.04 6.88
C GLY A 73 -6.17 -0.32 6.92
N ILE A 74 -6.76 -0.66 5.77
CA ILE A 74 -8.15 -1.12 5.68
C ILE A 74 -8.29 -2.53 6.25
N ALA A 75 -7.50 -3.48 5.73
CA ALA A 75 -7.65 -4.90 6.04
C ALA A 75 -7.06 -5.32 7.39
N HIS A 76 -6.02 -4.63 7.87
CA HIS A 76 -5.26 -5.03 9.06
C HIS A 76 -5.37 -3.97 10.15
N ALA A 77 -6.33 -4.16 11.06
CA ALA A 77 -6.62 -3.20 12.12
C ALA A 77 -5.41 -2.87 13.01
N GLU A 78 -4.53 -3.85 13.24
CA GLU A 78 -3.30 -3.69 14.02
C GLU A 78 -2.29 -2.72 13.38
N HIS A 79 -2.30 -2.60 12.05
CA HIS A 79 -1.40 -1.73 11.29
C HIS A 79 -2.05 -0.41 10.86
N ARG A 80 -3.35 -0.24 11.10
CA ARG A 80 -4.13 0.91 10.62
C ARG A 80 -3.59 2.24 11.08
N ALA A 81 -3.33 2.39 12.38
CA ALA A 81 -2.83 3.64 12.93
C ALA A 81 -1.49 4.03 12.28
N ARG A 82 -0.60 3.04 12.08
CA ARG A 82 0.68 3.23 11.42
C ARG A 82 0.53 3.61 9.94
N ALA A 83 -0.37 2.95 9.21
CA ALA A 83 -0.62 3.26 7.81
C ALA A 83 -1.17 4.68 7.60
N ILE A 84 -2.02 5.15 8.52
CA ILE A 84 -2.53 6.53 8.52
C ILE A 84 -1.40 7.52 8.79
N ASP A 85 -0.59 7.30 9.84
CA ASP A 85 0.54 8.19 10.18
C ASP A 85 1.53 8.35 9.02
N ILE A 86 1.90 7.24 8.36
CA ILE A 86 2.77 7.26 7.18
C ILE A 86 2.13 8.08 6.06
N GLY A 87 0.85 7.86 5.76
CA GLY A 87 0.14 8.61 4.73
C GLY A 87 0.09 10.11 5.02
N GLU A 88 -0.16 10.50 6.28
CA GLU A 88 -0.19 11.90 6.72
C GLU A 88 1.19 12.56 6.62
N ARG A 89 2.27 11.85 6.95
CA ARG A 89 3.64 12.38 6.88
C ARG A 89 4.16 12.52 5.45
N LEU A 90 3.77 11.60 4.56
CA LEU A 90 4.24 11.60 3.18
C LEU A 90 3.41 12.51 2.27
N GLU A 91 2.13 12.70 2.57
CA GLU A 91 1.19 13.55 1.83
C GLU A 91 1.07 13.22 0.33
N VAL A 92 1.45 12.01 -0.07
CA VAL A 92 1.36 11.51 -1.44
C VAL A 92 -0.10 11.45 -1.87
N LEU A 93 -0.43 12.04 -3.02
CA LEU A 93 -1.80 12.18 -3.56
C LEU A 93 -2.79 12.99 -2.71
N LYS A 94 -2.31 13.74 -1.69
CA LYS A 94 -3.17 14.57 -0.82
C LYS A 94 -4.03 15.56 -1.61
N ASP A 95 -3.43 16.22 -2.60
CA ASP A 95 -4.09 17.25 -3.41
C ASP A 95 -4.67 16.70 -4.73
N TYR A 96 -4.77 15.37 -4.87
CA TYR A 96 -5.29 14.77 -6.10
C TYR A 96 -6.77 15.16 -6.29
N PRO A 97 -7.13 15.73 -7.47
CA PRO A 97 -8.47 16.24 -7.71
C PRO A 97 -9.49 15.11 -7.63
N THR A 98 -10.39 15.20 -6.66
CA THR A 98 -11.45 14.22 -6.43
C THR A 98 -12.80 14.88 -6.72
N SER A 99 -13.56 14.31 -7.66
CA SER A 99 -14.91 14.82 -7.98
C SER A 99 -15.86 14.68 -6.77
N PRO A 100 -16.88 15.56 -6.65
CA PRO A 100 -17.88 15.44 -5.59
C PRO A 100 -18.53 14.05 -5.56
N GLY A 101 -18.50 13.39 -4.40
CA GLY A 101 -19.07 12.05 -4.21
C GLY A 101 -18.10 10.88 -4.45
N CYS A 102 -16.88 11.13 -4.94
CA CYS A 102 -15.82 10.12 -5.00
C CYS A 102 -14.99 10.09 -3.71
N THR A 103 -14.43 8.93 -3.37
CA THR A 103 -13.47 8.81 -2.26
C THR A 103 -12.09 9.26 -2.74
N SER A 104 -11.43 10.13 -1.96
CA SER A 104 -10.08 10.58 -2.26
C SER A 104 -9.10 9.39 -2.31
N PRO A 105 -8.15 9.35 -3.26
CA PRO A 105 -7.11 8.32 -3.28
C PRO A 105 -6.05 8.50 -2.18
N PHE A 106 -6.07 9.63 -1.47
CA PHE A 106 -5.15 9.88 -0.34
C PHE A 106 -5.36 8.83 0.75
N ALA A 107 -4.33 8.03 1.04
CA ALA A 107 -4.45 6.84 1.87
C ALA A 107 -5.15 7.06 3.22
N PRO A 108 -4.85 8.11 4.02
CA PRO A 108 -5.53 8.35 5.30
C PRO A 108 -7.06 8.53 5.17
N ILE A 109 -7.49 9.32 4.19
CA ILE A 109 -8.92 9.55 3.90
C ILE A 109 -9.55 8.25 3.41
N TRP A 110 -8.86 7.56 2.49
CA TRP A 110 -9.38 6.33 1.91
C TRP A 110 -9.54 5.22 2.97
N ILE A 111 -8.54 5.01 3.82
CA ILE A 111 -8.57 4.04 4.92
C ILE A 111 -9.78 4.32 5.83
N THR A 112 -9.91 5.56 6.29
CA THR A 112 -10.97 5.97 7.21
C THR A 112 -12.36 5.72 6.60
N GLU A 113 -12.55 6.12 5.35
CA GLU A 113 -13.82 5.96 4.63
C GLU A 113 -14.17 4.49 4.42
N MET A 114 -13.22 3.65 4.00
CA MET A 114 -13.49 2.23 3.75
C MET A 114 -13.75 1.44 5.03
N VAL A 115 -13.02 1.74 6.11
CA VAL A 115 -13.26 1.13 7.43
C VAL A 115 -14.65 1.50 7.94
N ARG A 116 -15.06 2.76 7.79
CA ARG A 116 -16.42 3.21 8.11
C ARG A 116 -17.48 2.42 7.33
N ARG A 117 -17.27 2.19 6.03
CA ARG A 117 -18.20 1.42 5.18
C ARG A 117 -18.28 -0.06 5.56
N GLN A 118 -17.21 -0.66 6.08
CA GLN A 118 -17.22 -2.06 6.53
C GLN A 118 -17.92 -2.25 7.89
N GLY A 119 -17.92 -1.22 8.73
CA GLY A 119 -18.58 -1.24 10.05
C GLY A 119 -20.07 -0.93 10.02
N ASN A 120 -20.67 -0.77 8.84
CA ASN A 120 -22.07 -0.42 8.63
C ASN A 120 -22.79 -1.51 7.84
#